data_AF-I2H5X5-F1
#
_entry.id   AF-I2H5X5-F1
#
_cell.length_a   1.000
_cell.length_b   1.000
_cell.length_c   1.000
_cell.angle_alpha   90.00
_cell.angle_beta   90.00
_cell.angle_gamma   90.00
#
_symmetry.space_group_name_H-M   'P 1'
#
loop_
_entity.id
_entity.type
_entity.pdbx_description
1 polymer ?
#
loop_
_entity_poly.entity_id
_entity_poly.type
_entity_poly.pdbx_seq_one_letter_code
_entity_poly.pdbx_strand_id
1 'polypeptide(L)'
;MSTVQQQLDTNDWKSKLNIPKKDTRPQTEDVLNTKGNSFEDFYLKRELLMGIFEAGFEKPSPIQEESIPIAIAGRDILARAKNGTGKTAAFVIPTLEKVKPKINKIQALIMVPTRELALQTSQVVRTLGKHCGISCMVTTGGTNLRDDIMRLNETIHVLVGTPGRVLDLASRKVADLSECSLFIMDEADKMLSRDFKTIIEQILIFLPKHHQSLLFSATFPLTVKEFMVKHLTKPYEINLMDELTLKGITQYYAFVEERQKLHCLNTLFSKLQINQAIIFCNSTNRVELLAKKITDLGYSCYYSHARMKQQERNRVFHEFRQGKVRTLVCSDLLTRGIDIQAVNVVINFDFPKTAETYLHRIGRSGRFGHLGLAINLINWNDRFNLYKIEQELGTEIAAIPSTIDKSLYVANDNSAVPIPFPITNDQHADNQNQMPNQMPNQMPPQQFNPQFNPQQQMMNMQMPPPPAQQQNFKSTSILRAIIYMLPPPTFSPFLRIFQFDLQFFFYLFLSFYIYFFYLQILFFLSLSLCSLFYFISFSIHTFLYLVIFSHYYFLLDHFFLFSIHKKKINPSHSYHFLTPSPATN
;
A
#
# COMPACT_ATOMS: atom_id res chain seq x y z
N MET A 1 50.50 -34.28 7.67
CA MET A 1 50.53 -33.01 8.42
C MET A 1 50.08 -31.80 7.61
N SER A 2 50.09 -31.84 6.26
CA SER A 2 49.66 -30.72 5.40
C SER A 2 48.13 -30.57 5.23
N THR A 3 47.33 -31.59 5.52
CA THR A 3 45.87 -31.55 5.31
C THR A 3 45.08 -30.96 6.49
N VAL A 4 45.68 -30.91 7.68
CA VAL A 4 45.03 -30.38 8.90
C VAL A 4 45.20 -28.86 9.02
N GLN A 5 46.24 -28.29 8.38
CA GLN A 5 46.47 -26.85 8.40
C GLN A 5 45.52 -26.06 7.47
N GLN A 6 44.99 -26.68 6.41
CA GLN A 6 44.05 -26.02 5.49
C GLN A 6 42.61 -25.91 6.02
N GLN A 7 42.25 -26.66 7.06
CA GLN A 7 40.93 -26.56 7.72
C GLN A 7 40.89 -25.54 8.86
N LEU A 8 42.04 -25.00 9.29
CA LEU A 8 42.11 -24.02 10.38
C LEU A 8 42.02 -22.57 9.88
N ASP A 9 42.24 -22.31 8.59
CA ASP A 9 42.12 -20.97 7.97
C ASP A 9 40.70 -20.62 7.51
N THR A 10 39.77 -21.57 7.46
CA THR A 10 38.43 -21.36 6.87
C THR A 10 37.45 -20.61 7.78
N ASN A 11 37.76 -20.40 9.06
CA ASN A 11 36.92 -19.64 10.00
C ASN A 11 37.46 -18.24 10.36
N ASP A 12 38.64 -17.84 9.86
CA ASP A 12 39.28 -16.55 10.17
C ASP A 12 38.84 -15.39 9.26
N TRP A 13 37.85 -15.60 8.39
CA TRP A 13 37.27 -14.49 7.63
C TRP A 13 36.15 -13.79 8.43
N LYS A 14 35.43 -14.51 9.30
CA LYS A 14 34.38 -13.94 10.16
C LYS A 14 34.95 -12.96 11.19
N SER A 15 36.14 -13.25 11.72
CA SER A 15 36.89 -12.37 12.65
C SER A 15 37.26 -11.02 12.04
N LYS A 16 37.31 -10.94 10.70
CA LYS A 16 37.66 -9.73 9.94
C LYS A 16 36.45 -8.91 9.51
N LEU A 17 35.23 -9.41 9.73
CA LEU A 17 34.01 -8.70 9.36
C LEU A 17 33.63 -7.67 10.42
N ASN A 18 33.18 -6.51 9.96
CA ASN A 18 32.56 -5.52 10.83
C ASN A 18 31.09 -5.90 11.05
N ILE A 19 30.85 -6.78 12.02
CA ILE A 19 29.50 -7.28 12.34
C ILE A 19 28.78 -6.24 13.22
N PRO A 20 27.57 -5.79 12.85
CA PRO A 20 26.81 -4.85 13.67
C PRO A 20 26.39 -5.49 15.01
N LYS A 21 26.09 -4.64 16.01
CA LYS A 21 25.57 -5.11 17.30
C LYS A 21 24.25 -5.86 17.10
N LYS A 22 24.09 -6.96 17.82
CA LYS A 22 22.87 -7.78 17.81
C LYS A 22 21.65 -6.99 18.28
N ASP A 23 20.55 -7.10 17.56
CA ASP A 23 19.26 -6.58 17.98
C ASP A 23 18.70 -7.46 19.11
N THR A 24 18.49 -6.87 20.28
CA THR A 24 18.02 -7.56 21.49
C THR A 24 16.53 -7.32 21.75
N ARG A 25 15.83 -6.61 20.87
CA ARG A 25 14.41 -6.30 21.04
C ARG A 25 13.57 -7.59 20.90
N PRO A 26 12.43 -7.70 21.62
CA PRO A 26 11.51 -8.82 21.44
C PRO A 26 11.05 -8.92 19.98
N GLN A 27 10.99 -10.15 19.48
CA GLN A 27 10.51 -10.50 18.15
C GLN A 27 9.37 -11.50 18.26
N THR A 28 8.37 -11.40 17.38
CA THR A 28 7.23 -12.31 17.33
C THR A 28 7.62 -13.69 16.79
N GLU A 29 6.79 -14.68 17.14
CA GLU A 29 6.95 -16.08 16.72
C GLU A 29 7.08 -16.29 15.21
N ASP A 30 6.43 -15.47 14.39
CA ASP A 30 6.49 -15.60 12.93
C ASP A 30 7.82 -15.09 12.31
N VAL A 31 8.73 -14.60 13.15
CA VAL A 31 10.13 -14.32 12.79
C VAL A 31 11.08 -15.31 13.47
N LEU A 32 10.74 -15.81 14.66
CA LEU A 32 11.59 -16.69 15.46
C LEU A 32 11.35 -18.19 15.25
N ASN A 33 10.18 -18.59 14.72
CA ASN A 33 9.81 -19.99 14.50
C ASN A 33 10.52 -20.56 13.27
N THR A 34 11.84 -20.65 13.36
CA THR A 34 12.74 -21.17 12.35
C THR A 34 12.97 -22.67 12.58
N LYS A 35 13.28 -23.41 11.51
CA LYS A 35 13.72 -24.81 11.54
C LYS A 35 15.10 -24.98 12.18
N GLY A 36 15.79 -23.87 12.48
CA GLY A 36 17.08 -23.84 13.17
C GLY A 36 18.26 -23.84 12.22
N ASN A 37 18.03 -23.56 10.94
CA ASN A 37 19.09 -23.51 9.94
C ASN A 37 19.88 -22.20 10.06
N SER A 38 21.11 -22.23 9.58
CA SER A 38 21.98 -21.07 9.38
C SER A 38 22.07 -20.75 7.88
N PHE A 39 22.53 -19.54 7.54
CA PHE A 39 22.79 -19.20 6.14
C PHE A 39 23.88 -20.07 5.50
N GLU A 40 24.77 -20.65 6.30
CA GLU A 40 25.85 -21.52 5.83
C GLU A 40 25.32 -22.88 5.35
N ASP A 41 24.20 -23.34 5.92
CA ASP A 41 23.55 -24.60 5.55
C ASP A 41 22.93 -24.57 4.14
N PHE A 42 22.81 -23.37 3.54
CA PHE A 42 22.34 -23.20 2.17
C PHE A 42 23.43 -23.33 1.11
N TYR A 43 24.69 -23.60 1.50
CA TYR A 43 25.84 -23.78 0.60
C TYR A 43 26.03 -22.62 -0.40
N LEU A 44 25.86 -21.39 0.09
CA LEU A 44 26.02 -20.17 -0.70
C LEU A 44 27.50 -19.85 -0.99
N LYS A 45 27.76 -19.05 -2.03
CA LYS A 45 29.10 -18.48 -2.28
C LYS A 45 29.63 -17.76 -1.05
N ARG A 46 30.94 -17.89 -0.80
CA ARG A 46 31.61 -17.25 0.34
C ARG A 46 31.45 -15.73 0.31
N GLU A 47 31.56 -15.13 -0.85
CA GLU A 47 31.43 -13.68 -1.05
C GLU A 47 30.03 -13.18 -0.67
N LEU A 48 29.01 -14.01 -0.93
CA LEU A 48 27.63 -13.71 -0.55
C LEU A 48 27.42 -13.85 0.96
N LEU A 49 27.97 -14.90 1.58
CA LEU A 49 27.94 -15.07 3.04
C LEU A 49 28.59 -13.89 3.76
N MET A 50 29.72 -13.36 3.25
CA MET A 50 30.35 -12.15 3.76
C MET A 50 29.40 -10.95 3.77
N GLY A 51 28.69 -10.70 2.66
CA GLY A 51 27.71 -9.63 2.59
C GLY A 51 26.53 -9.81 3.52
N ILE A 52 26.04 -11.05 3.70
CA ILE A 52 24.96 -11.40 4.63
C ILE A 52 25.37 -11.09 6.07
N PHE A 53 26.53 -11.56 6.53
CA PHE A 53 26.99 -11.33 7.90
C PHE A 53 27.35 -9.86 8.18
N GLU A 54 27.98 -9.15 7.24
CA GLU A 54 28.23 -7.70 7.37
C GLU A 54 26.94 -6.88 7.44
N ALA A 55 25.86 -7.37 6.81
CA ALA A 55 24.53 -6.76 6.94
C ALA A 55 23.86 -7.03 8.29
N GLY A 56 24.46 -7.84 9.17
CA GLY A 56 23.93 -8.21 10.49
C GLY A 56 22.94 -9.36 10.48
N PHE A 57 22.91 -10.15 9.40
CA PHE A 57 21.98 -11.27 9.28
C PHE A 57 22.62 -12.51 9.91
N GLU A 58 22.16 -12.87 11.12
CA GLU A 58 22.68 -14.05 11.84
C GLU A 58 21.95 -15.33 11.42
N LYS A 59 20.61 -15.30 11.43
CA LYS A 59 19.76 -16.45 11.14
C LYS A 59 18.73 -16.12 10.07
N PRO A 60 18.42 -17.07 9.17
CA PRO A 60 17.36 -16.91 8.21
C PRO A 60 15.99 -16.84 8.91
N SER A 61 15.16 -15.90 8.49
CA SER A 61 13.73 -15.89 8.85
C SER A 61 12.98 -17.10 8.26
N PRO A 62 11.78 -17.45 8.74
CA PRO A 62 11.01 -18.58 8.21
C PRO A 62 10.77 -18.49 6.70
N ILE A 63 10.50 -17.28 6.16
CA ILE A 63 10.35 -17.09 4.72
C ILE A 63 11.65 -17.32 3.95
N GLN A 64 12.80 -16.98 4.54
CA GLN A 64 14.10 -17.22 3.94
C GLN A 64 14.45 -18.72 3.97
N GLU A 65 14.21 -19.42 5.08
CA GLU A 65 14.45 -20.87 5.18
C GLU A 65 13.64 -21.68 4.16
N GLU A 66 12.37 -21.31 3.92
CA GLU A 66 11.54 -22.02 2.95
C GLU A 66 11.87 -21.64 1.50
N SER A 67 12.12 -20.36 1.22
CA SER A 67 12.23 -19.90 -0.18
C SER A 67 13.62 -20.00 -0.77
N ILE A 68 14.69 -19.75 0.00
CA ILE A 68 16.08 -19.76 -0.51
C ILE A 68 16.45 -21.10 -1.17
N PRO A 69 16.32 -22.26 -0.50
CA PRO A 69 16.73 -23.53 -1.10
C PRO A 69 15.92 -23.89 -2.36
N ILE A 70 14.62 -23.61 -2.34
CA ILE A 70 13.72 -23.86 -3.48
C ILE A 70 14.06 -22.95 -4.67
N ALA A 71 14.39 -21.68 -4.39
CA ALA A 71 14.77 -20.73 -5.41
C ALA A 71 16.12 -21.12 -6.04
N ILE A 72 17.11 -21.55 -5.23
CA ILE A 72 18.40 -22.05 -5.72
C ILE A 72 18.18 -23.27 -6.63
N ALA A 73 17.30 -24.20 -6.24
CA ALA A 73 16.95 -25.38 -7.03
C ALA A 73 16.27 -25.07 -8.38
N GLY A 74 15.84 -23.83 -8.62
CA GLY A 74 15.30 -23.41 -9.93
C GLY A 74 13.80 -23.61 -10.10
N ARG A 75 13.05 -23.90 -9.03
CA ARG A 75 11.59 -23.91 -9.11
C ARG A 75 11.01 -22.52 -9.03
N ASP A 76 9.89 -22.32 -9.71
CA ASP A 76 9.05 -21.13 -9.50
C ASP A 76 8.53 -21.11 -8.06
N ILE A 77 8.38 -19.92 -7.50
CA ILE A 77 7.88 -19.73 -6.14
C ILE A 77 6.68 -18.80 -6.17
N LEU A 78 5.65 -19.20 -5.45
CA LEU A 78 4.59 -18.31 -5.01
C LEU A 78 4.66 -18.20 -3.50
N ALA A 79 5.05 -17.03 -3.00
CA ALA A 79 5.19 -16.79 -1.58
C ALA A 79 4.15 -15.78 -1.08
N ARG A 80 3.34 -16.22 -0.12
CA ARG A 80 2.54 -15.35 0.74
C ARG A 80 3.33 -15.06 2.01
N ALA A 81 3.65 -13.80 2.21
CA ALA A 81 4.26 -13.38 3.46
C ALA A 81 3.97 -11.91 3.77
N LYS A 82 3.83 -11.61 5.07
CA LYS A 82 3.59 -10.27 5.57
C LYS A 82 4.76 -9.33 5.24
N ASN A 83 4.50 -8.03 5.31
CA ASN A 83 5.58 -7.05 5.15
C ASN A 83 6.49 -7.08 6.38
N GLY A 84 7.79 -6.85 6.18
CA GLY A 84 8.75 -6.80 7.28
C GLY A 84 9.22 -8.15 7.82
N THR A 85 9.00 -9.29 7.15
CA THR A 85 9.57 -10.60 7.52
C THR A 85 10.90 -10.92 6.84
N GLY A 86 11.53 -9.96 6.18
CA GLY A 86 12.75 -10.20 5.41
C GLY A 86 12.54 -10.81 4.02
N LYS A 87 11.34 -10.65 3.43
CA LYS A 87 10.99 -11.07 2.05
C LYS A 87 12.02 -10.64 1.01
N THR A 88 12.50 -9.40 1.10
CA THR A 88 13.47 -8.86 0.14
C THR A 88 14.74 -9.70 0.08
N ALA A 89 15.32 -10.04 1.22
CA ALA A 89 16.50 -10.90 1.26
C ALA A 89 16.18 -12.34 0.82
N ALA A 90 14.95 -12.81 1.06
CA ALA A 90 14.49 -14.14 0.66
C ALA A 90 14.61 -14.38 -0.86
N PHE A 91 14.39 -13.35 -1.69
CA PHE A 91 14.63 -13.44 -3.13
C PHE A 91 15.96 -12.83 -3.61
N VAL A 92 16.53 -11.86 -2.89
CA VAL A 92 17.82 -11.26 -3.27
C VAL A 92 18.98 -12.25 -3.08
N ILE A 93 18.99 -13.03 -2.00
CA ILE A 93 20.02 -14.04 -1.75
C ILE A 93 20.11 -15.05 -2.91
N PRO A 94 19.02 -15.75 -3.31
CA PRO A 94 19.09 -16.67 -4.44
C PRO A 94 19.37 -15.96 -5.78
N THR A 95 18.99 -14.68 -5.92
CA THR A 95 19.36 -13.87 -7.10
C THR A 95 20.89 -13.72 -7.20
N LEU A 96 21.54 -13.27 -6.12
CA LEU A 96 23.00 -13.08 -6.09
C LEU A 96 23.76 -14.41 -6.22
N GLU A 97 23.18 -15.49 -5.71
CA GLU A 97 23.73 -16.83 -5.87
C GLU A 97 23.67 -17.31 -7.33
N LYS A 98 22.57 -17.05 -8.04
CA LYS A 98 22.40 -17.49 -9.44
C LYS A 98 23.15 -16.64 -10.45
N VAL A 99 23.22 -15.33 -10.22
CA VAL A 99 23.87 -14.40 -11.15
C VAL A 99 25.36 -14.73 -11.29
N LYS A 100 25.82 -14.76 -12.55
CA LYS A 100 27.20 -15.00 -12.93
C LYS A 100 27.88 -13.67 -13.27
N PRO A 101 28.83 -13.18 -12.46
CA PRO A 101 29.41 -11.84 -12.63
C PRO A 101 30.31 -11.72 -13.88
N LYS A 102 30.71 -12.84 -14.49
CA LYS A 102 31.50 -12.85 -15.73
C LYS A 102 30.66 -12.62 -17.00
N ILE A 103 29.33 -12.72 -16.90
CA ILE A 103 28.42 -12.57 -18.04
C ILE A 103 27.84 -11.15 -17.99
N ASN A 104 28.29 -10.29 -18.90
CA ASN A 104 27.91 -8.88 -18.97
C ASN A 104 26.51 -8.68 -19.59
N LYS A 105 25.50 -9.32 -19.01
CA LYS A 105 24.09 -9.26 -19.43
C LYS A 105 23.18 -9.17 -18.20
N ILE A 106 21.98 -8.64 -18.41
CA ILE A 106 20.91 -8.65 -17.41
C ILE A 106 20.45 -10.11 -17.24
N GLN A 107 20.67 -10.65 -16.05
CA GLN A 107 20.39 -12.05 -15.72
C GLN A 107 19.18 -12.18 -14.78
N ALA A 108 18.86 -11.11 -14.03
CA ALA A 108 17.72 -11.06 -13.14
C ALA A 108 16.97 -9.72 -13.25
N LEU A 109 15.65 -9.81 -13.33
CA LEU A 109 14.72 -8.68 -13.34
C LEU A 109 13.85 -8.72 -12.09
N ILE A 110 13.92 -7.66 -11.28
CA ILE A 110 13.10 -7.49 -10.07
C ILE A 110 12.09 -6.37 -10.31
N MET A 111 10.82 -6.75 -10.43
CA MET A 111 9.70 -5.86 -10.62
C MET A 111 9.13 -5.43 -9.27
N VAL A 112 8.87 -4.13 -9.15
CA VAL A 112 8.29 -3.51 -7.95
C VAL A 112 7.27 -2.44 -8.34
N PRO A 113 6.19 -2.23 -7.57
CA PRO A 113 5.15 -1.26 -7.92
C PRO A 113 5.56 0.21 -7.72
N THR A 114 6.51 0.49 -6.82
CA THR A 114 6.87 1.86 -6.42
C THR A 114 8.35 2.14 -6.59
N ARG A 115 8.69 3.42 -6.73
CA ARG A 115 10.08 3.89 -6.92
C ARG A 115 10.89 3.71 -5.64
N GLU A 116 10.25 3.97 -4.51
CA GLU A 116 10.81 3.87 -3.18
C GLU A 116 11.20 2.41 -2.86
N LEU A 117 10.35 1.46 -3.21
CA LEU A 117 10.66 0.03 -3.06
C LEU A 117 11.79 -0.39 -4.01
N ALA A 118 11.85 0.15 -5.23
CA ALA A 118 12.97 -0.11 -6.14
C ALA A 118 14.31 0.30 -5.54
N LEU A 119 14.38 1.50 -4.95
CA LEU A 119 15.59 1.99 -4.29
C LEU A 119 15.96 1.10 -3.10
N GLN A 120 15.00 0.72 -2.26
CA GLN A 120 15.24 -0.16 -1.11
C GLN A 120 15.72 -1.54 -1.53
N THR A 121 15.06 -2.18 -2.48
CA THR A 121 15.46 -3.47 -3.02
C THR A 121 16.86 -3.41 -3.61
N SER A 122 17.18 -2.36 -4.37
CA SER A 122 18.54 -2.18 -4.91
C SER A 122 19.60 -1.96 -3.83
N GLN A 123 19.25 -1.30 -2.73
CA GLN A 123 20.15 -1.13 -1.59
C GLN A 123 20.44 -2.48 -0.93
N VAL A 124 19.42 -3.33 -0.75
CA VAL A 124 19.61 -4.69 -0.24
C VAL A 124 20.47 -5.52 -1.19
N VAL A 125 20.21 -5.45 -2.50
CA VAL A 125 21.05 -6.12 -3.52
C VAL A 125 22.51 -5.68 -3.42
N ARG A 126 22.79 -4.38 -3.33
CA ARG A 126 24.17 -3.85 -3.20
C ARG A 126 24.82 -4.22 -1.87
N THR A 127 24.06 -4.22 -0.79
CA THR A 127 24.58 -4.51 0.56
C THR A 127 24.97 -5.97 0.68
N LEU A 128 24.06 -6.88 0.33
CA LEU A 128 24.31 -8.32 0.37
C LEU A 128 25.30 -8.76 -0.72
N GLY A 129 25.29 -8.09 -1.88
CA GLY A 129 26.15 -8.37 -3.03
C GLY A 129 27.49 -7.63 -3.03
N LYS A 130 27.86 -6.94 -1.95
CA LYS A 130 29.04 -6.05 -1.86
C LYS A 130 30.33 -6.71 -2.35
N HIS A 131 30.51 -8.00 -2.05
CA HIS A 131 31.71 -8.77 -2.39
C HIS A 131 31.54 -9.64 -3.64
N CYS A 132 30.37 -9.65 -4.27
CA CYS A 132 30.04 -10.58 -5.36
C CYS A 132 30.45 -10.09 -6.77
N GLY A 133 30.89 -8.84 -6.91
CA GLY A 133 31.20 -8.25 -8.23
C GLY A 133 29.96 -8.09 -9.13
N ILE A 134 28.78 -7.89 -8.53
CA ILE A 134 27.50 -7.81 -9.25
C ILE A 134 27.04 -6.36 -9.35
N SER A 135 26.87 -5.86 -10.58
CA SER A 135 26.27 -4.56 -10.87
C SER A 135 24.74 -4.60 -10.82
N CYS A 136 24.14 -3.67 -10.07
CA CYS A 136 22.70 -3.49 -9.92
C CYS A 136 22.28 -2.08 -10.37
N MET A 137 21.21 -1.99 -11.15
CA MET A 137 20.63 -0.72 -11.59
C MET A 137 19.16 -0.60 -11.16
N VAL A 138 18.76 0.62 -10.84
CA VAL A 138 17.36 1.00 -10.62
C VAL A 138 16.88 1.78 -11.82
N THR A 139 15.74 1.40 -12.39
CA THR A 139 15.05 2.19 -13.41
C THR A 139 13.58 2.31 -13.09
N THR A 140 13.10 3.53 -12.92
CA THR A 140 11.72 3.77 -12.52
C THR A 140 11.17 4.99 -13.21
N GLY A 141 9.84 5.15 -13.27
CA GLY A 141 9.26 6.39 -13.76
C GLY A 141 9.87 7.61 -13.03
N GLY A 142 9.95 8.77 -13.68
CA GLY A 142 10.40 10.01 -13.03
C GLY A 142 11.92 10.16 -12.81
N THR A 143 12.73 9.14 -13.07
CA THR A 143 14.15 9.37 -13.45
C THR A 143 14.22 9.76 -14.93
N ASN A 144 15.28 10.47 -15.30
CA ASN A 144 15.51 10.87 -16.69
C ASN A 144 15.82 9.62 -17.53
N LEU A 145 15.02 9.41 -18.58
CA LEU A 145 15.17 8.27 -19.47
C LEU A 145 16.54 8.25 -20.16
N ARG A 146 17.09 9.42 -20.50
CA ARG A 146 18.39 9.51 -21.17
C ARG A 146 19.52 8.95 -20.29
N ASP A 147 19.47 9.27 -19.00
CA ASP A 147 20.50 8.83 -18.05
C ASP A 147 20.40 7.32 -17.81
N ASP A 148 19.17 6.78 -17.74
CA ASP A 148 18.94 5.33 -17.69
C ASP A 148 19.49 4.62 -18.95
N ILE A 149 19.27 5.19 -20.15
CA ILE A 149 19.78 4.64 -21.41
C ILE A 149 21.33 4.66 -21.42
N MET A 150 21.93 5.76 -20.99
CA MET A 150 23.39 5.87 -20.91
C MET A 150 23.96 4.86 -19.91
N ARG A 151 23.30 4.66 -18.76
CA ARG A 151 23.72 3.69 -17.74
C ARG A 151 23.61 2.24 -18.23
N LEU A 152 22.63 1.92 -19.07
CA LEU A 152 22.45 0.58 -19.66
C LEU A 152 23.51 0.23 -20.71
N ASN A 153 24.32 1.20 -21.16
CA ASN A 153 25.49 0.91 -22.00
C ASN A 153 26.64 0.27 -21.20
N GLU A 154 26.64 0.44 -19.88
CA GLU A 154 27.56 -0.24 -18.97
C GLU A 154 26.98 -1.59 -18.52
N THR A 155 27.83 -2.47 -17.96
CA THR A 155 27.39 -3.79 -17.49
C THR A 155 26.37 -3.69 -16.36
N ILE A 156 25.20 -4.30 -16.56
CA ILE A 156 24.15 -4.52 -15.55
C ILE A 156 23.84 -6.01 -15.47
N HIS A 157 23.86 -6.57 -14.26
CA HIS A 157 23.47 -7.97 -14.04
C HIS A 157 22.05 -8.08 -13.44
N VAL A 158 21.71 -7.17 -12.53
CA VAL A 158 20.41 -7.13 -11.84
C VAL A 158 19.71 -5.81 -12.16
N LEU A 159 18.55 -5.89 -12.82
CA LEU A 159 17.71 -4.74 -13.08
C LEU A 159 16.54 -4.71 -12.08
N VAL A 160 16.41 -3.63 -11.33
CA VAL A 160 15.27 -3.38 -10.44
C VAL A 160 14.43 -2.26 -11.03
N GLY A 161 13.12 -2.45 -11.23
CA GLY A 161 12.34 -1.40 -11.84
C GLY A 161 10.83 -1.49 -11.75
N THR A 162 10.19 -0.37 -12.12
CA THR A 162 8.73 -0.25 -12.18
C THR A 162 8.20 -0.67 -13.55
N PRO A 163 7.00 -1.31 -13.64
CA PRO A 163 6.46 -1.88 -14.87
C PRO A 163 6.57 -0.99 -16.11
N GLY A 164 5.99 0.21 -16.08
CA GLY A 164 5.95 1.08 -17.26
C GLY A 164 7.33 1.49 -17.79
N ARG A 165 8.31 1.74 -16.90
CA ARG A 165 9.66 2.14 -17.31
C ARG A 165 10.46 0.96 -17.87
N VAL A 166 10.36 -0.22 -17.25
CA VAL A 166 11.03 -1.43 -17.74
C VAL A 166 10.49 -1.80 -19.13
N LEU A 167 9.17 -1.75 -19.32
CA LEU A 167 8.56 -2.02 -20.62
C LEU A 167 9.05 -1.05 -21.70
N ASP A 168 9.14 0.24 -21.41
CA ASP A 168 9.64 1.26 -22.36
C ASP A 168 11.09 0.96 -22.78
N LEU A 169 11.97 0.65 -21.82
CA LEU A 169 13.37 0.33 -22.10
C LEU A 169 13.53 -1.00 -22.86
N ALA A 170 12.73 -2.01 -22.54
CA ALA A 170 12.72 -3.30 -23.25
C ALA A 170 12.20 -3.14 -24.69
N SER A 171 11.11 -2.38 -24.87
CA SER A 171 10.51 -2.13 -26.19
C SER A 171 11.44 -1.34 -27.11
N ARG A 172 12.24 -0.43 -26.56
CA ARG A 172 13.30 0.30 -27.28
C ARG A 172 14.56 -0.54 -27.54
N LYS A 173 14.60 -1.79 -27.06
CA LYS A 173 15.76 -2.69 -27.14
C LYS A 173 17.02 -2.13 -26.46
N VAL A 174 16.84 -1.21 -25.51
CA VAL A 174 17.96 -0.69 -24.68
C VAL A 174 18.23 -1.66 -23.54
N ALA A 175 17.18 -2.14 -22.88
CA ALA A 175 17.29 -3.21 -21.91
C ALA A 175 17.18 -4.56 -22.63
N ASP A 176 18.32 -5.19 -22.88
CA ASP A 176 18.39 -6.56 -23.43
C ASP A 176 18.10 -7.58 -22.33
N LEU A 177 16.92 -8.21 -22.41
CA LEU A 177 16.45 -9.21 -21.44
C LEU A 177 16.59 -10.65 -21.96
N SER A 178 17.29 -10.87 -23.08
CA SER A 178 17.43 -12.20 -23.72
C SER A 178 18.13 -13.26 -22.88
N GLU A 179 18.93 -12.85 -21.89
CA GLU A 179 19.62 -13.74 -20.93
C GLU A 179 19.04 -13.64 -19.51
N CYS A 180 17.86 -13.00 -19.36
CA CYS A 180 17.21 -12.78 -18.08
C CYS A 180 16.44 -14.03 -17.63
N SER A 181 17.18 -15.02 -17.13
CA SER A 181 16.64 -16.30 -16.68
C SER A 181 15.87 -16.25 -15.35
N LEU A 182 15.94 -15.15 -14.60
CA LEU A 182 15.26 -14.97 -13.32
C LEU A 182 14.34 -13.74 -13.33
N PHE A 183 13.06 -13.95 -13.07
CA PHE A 183 12.04 -12.92 -12.96
C PHE A 183 11.44 -12.91 -11.55
N ILE A 184 11.38 -11.73 -10.94
CA ILE A 184 10.89 -11.57 -9.57
C ILE A 184 9.85 -10.47 -9.52
N MET A 185 8.77 -10.70 -8.78
CA MET A 185 7.75 -9.69 -8.48
C MET A 185 7.57 -9.55 -6.97
N ASP A 186 7.84 -8.37 -6.43
CA ASP A 186 7.54 -8.02 -5.04
C ASP A 186 6.31 -7.10 -4.96
N GLU A 187 5.43 -7.32 -3.99
CA GLU A 187 4.07 -6.76 -3.94
C GLU A 187 3.28 -7.04 -5.25
N ALA A 188 3.23 -8.33 -5.62
CA ALA A 188 2.64 -8.78 -6.90
C ALA A 188 1.15 -8.44 -7.05
N ASP A 189 0.38 -8.42 -5.95
CA ASP A 189 -1.04 -8.00 -5.94
C ASP A 189 -1.26 -6.60 -6.57
N LYS A 190 -0.35 -5.65 -6.34
CA LYS A 190 -0.42 -4.31 -6.93
C LYS A 190 -0.11 -4.30 -8.41
N MET A 191 0.93 -5.02 -8.81
CA MET A 191 1.37 -5.09 -10.21
C MET A 191 0.44 -5.94 -11.08
N LEU A 192 -0.41 -6.77 -10.47
CA LEU A 192 -1.41 -7.61 -11.14
C LEU A 192 -2.83 -7.06 -10.99
N SER A 193 -2.96 -5.77 -10.65
CA SER A 193 -4.20 -5.02 -10.84
C SER A 193 -4.51 -4.87 -12.34
N ARG A 194 -5.78 -4.56 -12.67
CA ARG A 194 -6.27 -4.54 -14.06
C ARG A 194 -5.41 -3.69 -15.00
N ASP A 195 -4.91 -2.55 -14.52
CA ASP A 195 -4.15 -1.60 -15.32
C ASP A 195 -2.70 -2.03 -15.56
N PHE A 196 -2.10 -2.78 -14.63
CA PHE A 196 -0.69 -3.18 -14.69
C PHE A 196 -0.48 -4.60 -15.20
N LYS A 197 -1.48 -5.49 -15.11
CA LYS A 197 -1.39 -6.89 -15.56
C LYS A 197 -0.92 -6.98 -17.02
N THR A 198 -1.52 -6.19 -17.91
CA THR A 198 -1.15 -6.18 -19.34
C THR A 198 0.28 -5.71 -19.57
N ILE A 199 0.76 -4.74 -18.79
CA ILE A 199 2.15 -4.26 -18.86
C ILE A 199 3.12 -5.37 -18.45
N ILE A 200 2.82 -6.09 -17.37
CA ILE A 200 3.63 -7.24 -16.93
C ILE A 200 3.65 -8.34 -17.99
N GLU A 201 2.49 -8.71 -18.56
CA GLU A 201 2.41 -9.71 -19.63
C GLU A 201 3.24 -9.31 -20.85
N GLN A 202 3.30 -8.03 -21.20
CA GLN A 202 4.15 -7.54 -22.28
C GLN A 202 5.64 -7.63 -21.95
N ILE A 203 6.04 -7.36 -20.70
CA ILE A 203 7.44 -7.51 -20.27
C ILE A 203 7.89 -8.97 -20.37
N LEU A 204 7.04 -9.92 -19.97
CA LEU A 204 7.35 -11.35 -20.00
C LEU A 204 7.68 -11.86 -21.42
N ILE A 205 7.18 -11.20 -22.48
CA ILE A 205 7.47 -11.56 -23.88
C ILE A 205 8.95 -11.34 -24.22
N PHE A 206 9.62 -10.40 -23.56
CA PHE A 206 11.04 -10.12 -23.76
C PHE A 206 11.97 -11.07 -23.00
N LEU A 207 11.43 -11.85 -22.06
CA LEU A 207 12.19 -12.84 -21.31
C LEU A 207 12.37 -14.14 -22.10
N PRO A 208 13.38 -14.96 -21.78
CA PRO A 208 13.51 -16.30 -22.33
C PRO A 208 12.26 -17.15 -22.04
N LYS A 209 11.89 -18.05 -22.97
CA LYS A 209 10.77 -18.98 -22.76
C LYS A 209 10.91 -19.79 -21.47
N HIS A 210 12.13 -20.19 -21.15
CA HIS A 210 12.49 -20.84 -19.90
C HIS A 210 13.14 -19.82 -18.97
N HIS A 211 12.34 -19.26 -18.08
CA HIS A 211 12.80 -18.41 -16.99
C HIS A 211 12.15 -18.90 -15.69
N GLN A 212 12.84 -18.69 -14.58
CA GLN A 212 12.31 -18.93 -13.24
C GLN A 212 11.55 -17.68 -12.77
N SER A 213 10.37 -17.87 -12.21
CA SER A 213 9.52 -16.80 -11.68
C SER A 213 9.33 -16.92 -10.16
N LEU A 214 9.69 -15.88 -9.42
CA LEU A 214 9.46 -15.79 -7.97
C LEU A 214 8.48 -14.65 -7.67
N LEU A 215 7.28 -14.98 -7.19
CA LEU A 215 6.23 -14.02 -6.87
C LEU A 215 6.04 -13.92 -5.36
N PHE A 216 6.17 -12.71 -4.83
CA PHE A 216 5.95 -12.40 -3.42
C PHE A 216 4.78 -11.43 -3.27
N SER A 217 3.82 -11.77 -2.42
CA SER A 217 2.65 -10.94 -2.16
C SER A 217 2.18 -11.05 -0.72
N ALA A 218 1.52 -10.00 -0.22
CA ALA A 218 0.80 -10.07 1.05
C ALA A 218 -0.60 -10.68 0.85
N THR A 219 -1.24 -10.35 -0.29
CA THR A 219 -2.59 -10.80 -0.62
C THR A 219 -2.64 -11.53 -1.96
N PHE A 220 -3.63 -12.39 -2.15
CA PHE A 220 -3.86 -13.13 -3.39
C PHE A 220 -5.30 -12.95 -3.89
N PRO A 221 -5.64 -11.78 -4.48
CA PRO A 221 -6.91 -11.62 -5.16
C PRO A 221 -7.00 -12.53 -6.39
N LEU A 222 -8.23 -12.74 -6.90
CA LEU A 222 -8.51 -13.58 -8.08
C LEU A 222 -7.62 -13.26 -9.29
N THR A 223 -7.32 -11.97 -9.52
CA THR A 223 -6.45 -11.54 -10.64
C THR A 223 -5.04 -12.10 -10.56
N VAL A 224 -4.51 -12.28 -9.34
CA VAL A 224 -3.20 -12.89 -9.12
C VAL A 224 -3.26 -14.38 -9.43
N LYS A 225 -4.31 -15.08 -9.00
CA LYS A 225 -4.49 -16.51 -9.28
C LYS A 225 -4.53 -16.81 -10.78
N GLU A 226 -5.27 -16.02 -11.57
CA GLU A 226 -5.31 -16.17 -13.02
C GLU A 226 -3.93 -15.99 -13.67
N PHE A 227 -3.18 -14.98 -13.24
CA PHE A 227 -1.84 -14.72 -13.74
C PHE A 227 -0.90 -15.89 -13.41
N MET A 228 -0.98 -16.40 -12.18
CA MET A 228 -0.15 -17.51 -11.73
C MET A 228 -0.36 -18.77 -12.57
N VAL A 229 -1.62 -19.16 -12.80
CA VAL A 229 -1.95 -20.37 -13.58
C VAL A 229 -1.42 -20.28 -15.01
N LYS A 230 -1.37 -19.07 -15.57
CA LYS A 230 -0.92 -18.84 -16.95
C LYS A 230 0.61 -18.75 -17.08
N HIS A 231 1.30 -18.18 -16.09
CA HIS A 231 2.71 -17.79 -16.22
C HIS A 231 3.67 -18.56 -15.32
N LEU A 232 3.21 -19.26 -14.28
CA LEU A 232 4.08 -20.06 -13.41
C LEU A 232 4.05 -21.54 -13.79
N THR A 233 5.22 -22.18 -13.71
CA THR A 233 5.39 -23.60 -14.01
C THR A 233 5.51 -24.40 -12.73
N LYS A 234 4.41 -25.04 -12.30
CA LYS A 234 4.34 -25.87 -11.08
C LYS A 234 5.01 -25.17 -9.87
N PRO A 235 4.56 -23.97 -9.50
CA PRO A 235 5.21 -23.18 -8.47
C PRO A 235 5.17 -23.90 -7.12
N TYR A 236 6.23 -23.73 -6.34
CA TYR A 236 6.22 -24.09 -4.93
C TYR A 236 5.48 -23.00 -4.16
N GLU A 237 4.34 -23.36 -3.57
CA GLU A 237 3.52 -22.44 -2.81
C GLU A 237 3.98 -22.39 -1.35
N ILE A 238 4.43 -21.23 -0.93
CA ILE A 238 4.79 -20.94 0.46
C ILE A 238 3.70 -20.06 1.04
N ASN A 239 2.94 -20.60 1.98
CA ASN A 239 1.99 -19.82 2.76
C ASN A 239 2.39 -19.83 4.23
N LEU A 240 3.01 -18.73 4.69
CA LEU A 240 3.40 -18.55 6.09
C LEU A 240 2.36 -17.75 6.89
N MET A 241 1.16 -17.58 6.33
CA MET A 241 0.09 -16.80 6.93
C MET A 241 -1.21 -17.62 6.96
N ASP A 242 -1.59 -18.08 8.15
CA ASP A 242 -2.92 -18.63 8.40
C ASP A 242 -3.97 -17.51 8.42
N GLU A 243 -3.63 -16.37 9.03
CA GLU A 243 -4.44 -15.15 9.09
C GLU A 243 -3.76 -13.97 8.37
N LEU A 244 -4.56 -13.03 7.85
CA LEU A 244 -4.09 -11.80 7.20
C LEU A 244 -3.63 -10.72 8.19
N THR A 245 -3.48 -11.05 9.47
CA THR A 245 -3.16 -10.10 10.55
C THR A 245 -1.66 -9.90 10.72
N LEU A 246 -1.28 -8.75 11.30
CA LEU A 246 0.10 -8.46 11.66
C LEU A 246 0.30 -8.74 13.15
N LYS A 247 0.81 -9.94 13.46
CA LYS A 247 1.26 -10.29 14.82
C LYS A 247 2.28 -9.27 15.32
N GLY A 248 2.15 -8.85 16.58
CA GLY A 248 3.02 -7.86 17.23
C GLY A 248 2.53 -6.42 17.13
N ILE A 249 1.47 -6.13 16.35
CA ILE A 249 0.90 -4.79 16.28
C ILE A 249 -0.39 -4.74 17.12
N THR A 250 -0.35 -3.98 18.21
CA THR A 250 -1.55 -3.66 18.98
C THR A 250 -2.38 -2.61 18.22
N GLN A 251 -3.66 -2.89 18.04
CA GLN A 251 -4.55 -2.07 17.22
C GLN A 251 -5.68 -1.49 18.06
N TYR A 252 -5.84 -0.18 18.03
CA TYR A 252 -6.94 0.52 18.71
C TYR A 252 -7.71 1.41 17.76
N TYR A 253 -8.97 1.70 18.09
CA TYR A 253 -9.72 2.80 17.50
C TYR A 253 -10.19 3.82 18.55
N ALA A 254 -10.24 5.07 18.13
CA ALA A 254 -10.86 6.17 18.87
C ALA A 254 -12.04 6.69 18.04
N PHE A 255 -13.24 6.65 18.61
CA PHE A 255 -14.42 7.23 17.97
C PHE A 255 -14.38 8.76 18.13
N VAL A 256 -14.21 9.48 17.02
CA VAL A 256 -13.99 10.93 17.00
C VAL A 256 -14.72 11.58 15.84
N GLU A 257 -15.31 12.75 16.10
CA GLU A 257 -15.79 13.61 15.02
C GLU A 257 -14.63 14.27 14.27
N GLU A 258 -14.88 14.67 13.03
CA GLU A 258 -13.85 15.28 12.16
C GLU A 258 -13.20 16.52 12.79
N ARG A 259 -13.99 17.37 13.46
CA ARG A 259 -13.50 18.56 14.18
C ARG A 259 -12.63 18.23 15.39
N GLN A 260 -12.78 17.04 15.96
CA GLN A 260 -12.07 16.60 17.17
C GLN A 260 -10.77 15.85 16.85
N LYS A 261 -10.59 15.38 15.61
CA LYS A 261 -9.41 14.57 15.22
C LYS A 261 -8.07 15.23 15.58
N LEU A 262 -7.92 16.53 15.33
CA LEU A 262 -6.68 17.25 15.64
C LEU A 262 -6.41 17.29 17.15
N HIS A 263 -7.44 17.50 17.96
CA HIS A 263 -7.33 17.52 19.41
C HIS A 263 -7.00 16.11 19.97
N CYS A 264 -7.65 15.08 19.42
CA CYS A 264 -7.35 13.69 19.73
C CYS A 264 -5.89 13.36 19.41
N LEU A 265 -5.42 13.74 18.22
CA LEU A 265 -4.02 13.54 17.80
C LEU A 265 -3.03 14.23 18.77
N ASN A 266 -3.31 15.48 19.17
CA ASN A 266 -2.49 16.20 20.14
C ASN A 266 -2.42 15.47 21.50
N THR A 267 -3.55 14.91 21.93
CA THR A 267 -3.63 14.11 23.15
C THR A 267 -2.81 12.83 23.05
N LEU A 268 -2.87 12.15 21.91
CA LEU A 268 -2.07 10.95 21.64
C LEU A 268 -0.57 11.27 21.67
N PHE A 269 -0.16 12.36 21.03
CA PHE A 269 1.24 12.78 21.00
C PHE A 269 1.79 13.17 22.39
N SER A 270 0.93 13.65 23.28
CA SER A 270 1.29 13.97 24.66
C SER A 270 1.34 12.74 25.57
N LYS A 271 0.50 11.73 25.32
CA LYS A 271 0.39 10.52 26.17
C LYS A 271 1.32 9.39 25.75
N LEU A 272 1.61 9.26 24.46
CA LEU A 272 2.37 8.14 23.91
C LEU A 272 3.88 8.41 23.91
N GLN A 273 4.67 7.38 24.20
CA GLN A 273 6.12 7.43 24.08
C GLN A 273 6.55 7.06 22.65
N ILE A 274 6.36 8.00 21.74
CA ILE A 274 6.64 7.82 20.30
C ILE A 274 8.16 7.89 20.07
N ASN A 275 8.75 6.93 19.37
CA ASN A 275 10.09 7.09 18.81
C ASN A 275 9.97 7.90 17.51
N GLN A 276 9.51 7.24 16.44
CA GLN A 276 8.99 7.89 15.24
C GLN A 276 7.55 7.45 14.96
N ALA A 277 6.77 8.35 14.36
CA ALA A 277 5.39 8.07 13.96
C ALA A 277 5.12 8.36 12.49
N ILE A 278 4.25 7.56 11.90
CA ILE A 278 3.68 7.82 10.56
C ILE A 278 2.18 8.09 10.72
N ILE A 279 1.72 9.20 10.15
CA ILE A 279 0.30 9.57 10.12
C ILE A 279 -0.23 9.47 8.69
N PHE A 280 -1.30 8.70 8.51
CA PHE A 280 -1.96 8.53 7.21
C PHE A 280 -3.20 9.39 7.04
N CYS A 281 -3.27 10.10 5.91
CA CYS A 281 -4.46 10.80 5.44
C CYS A 281 -4.90 10.28 4.07
N ASN A 282 -6.20 10.36 3.78
CA ASN A 282 -6.77 9.81 2.55
C ASN A 282 -6.60 10.75 1.33
N SER A 283 -6.16 12.00 1.52
CA SER A 283 -5.96 12.95 0.40
C SER A 283 -4.73 13.85 0.59
N THR A 284 -4.14 14.29 -0.52
CA THR A 284 -2.94 15.15 -0.52
C THR A 284 -3.17 16.47 0.21
N ASN A 285 -4.34 17.10 -0.01
CA ASN A 285 -4.67 18.38 0.63
C ASN A 285 -4.76 18.24 2.15
N ARG A 286 -5.25 17.09 2.64
CA ARG A 286 -5.33 16.80 4.07
C ARG A 286 -3.95 16.52 4.67
N VAL A 287 -3.06 15.87 3.92
CA VAL A 287 -1.66 15.69 4.32
C VAL A 287 -1.01 17.05 4.57
N GLU A 288 -1.08 17.97 3.61
CA GLU A 288 -0.49 19.32 3.75
C GLU A 288 -1.12 20.12 4.89
N LEU A 289 -2.46 20.12 4.96
CA LEU A 289 -3.19 20.86 6.01
C LEU A 289 -2.87 20.34 7.41
N LEU A 290 -2.82 19.02 7.58
CA LEU A 290 -2.49 18.40 8.86
C LEU A 290 -1.04 18.69 9.23
N ALA A 291 -0.11 18.51 8.30
CA ALA A 291 1.31 18.77 8.53
C ALA A 291 1.56 20.23 8.96
N LYS A 292 0.91 21.19 8.30
CA LYS A 292 0.97 22.60 8.70
C LYS A 292 0.45 22.79 10.13
N LYS A 293 -0.74 22.27 10.43
CA LYS A 293 -1.36 22.41 11.76
C LYS A 293 -0.54 21.78 12.89
N ILE A 294 0.03 20.60 12.69
CA ILE A 294 0.86 19.98 13.74
C ILE A 294 2.22 20.67 13.88
N THR A 295 2.76 21.25 12.80
CA THR A 295 3.96 22.08 12.85
C THR A 295 3.69 23.37 13.64
N ASP A 296 2.55 24.01 13.41
CA ASP A 296 2.12 25.21 14.16
C ASP A 296 1.92 24.91 15.66
N LEU A 297 1.57 23.66 16.02
CA LEU A 297 1.50 23.17 17.40
C LEU A 297 2.88 22.82 18.01
N GLY A 298 3.97 22.95 17.25
CA GLY A 298 5.34 22.71 17.71
C GLY A 298 5.86 21.29 17.48
N TYR A 299 5.15 20.43 16.74
CA TYR A 299 5.62 19.08 16.43
C TYR A 299 6.59 19.08 15.24
N SER A 300 7.73 18.39 15.40
CA SER A 300 8.68 18.13 14.32
C SER A 300 8.11 17.11 13.35
N CYS A 301 7.67 17.58 12.18
CA CYS A 301 7.16 16.70 11.14
C CYS A 301 7.64 17.06 9.75
N TYR A 302 7.70 16.05 8.89
CA TYR A 302 7.64 16.24 7.45
C TYR A 302 6.33 15.69 6.90
N TYR A 303 6.04 16.06 5.66
CA TYR A 303 4.95 15.49 4.92
C TYR A 303 5.38 15.03 3.55
N SER A 304 4.66 14.04 3.02
CA SER A 304 4.92 13.55 1.68
C SER A 304 3.64 13.06 1.03
N HIS A 305 3.40 13.39 -0.23
CA HIS A 305 2.24 12.89 -1.00
C HIS A 305 2.49 12.85 -2.52
N ALA A 306 1.53 12.31 -3.27
CA ALA A 306 1.64 12.05 -4.70
C ALA A 306 1.91 13.28 -5.59
N ARG A 307 1.44 14.47 -5.20
CA ARG A 307 1.63 15.72 -5.97
C ARG A 307 3.03 16.35 -5.84
N MET A 308 3.86 15.90 -4.91
CA MET A 308 5.21 16.43 -4.73
C MET A 308 6.14 15.93 -5.83
N LYS A 309 7.20 16.68 -6.12
CA LYS A 309 8.25 16.21 -7.02
C LYS A 309 8.94 15.00 -6.40
N GLN A 310 9.36 14.05 -7.23
CA GLN A 310 9.97 12.81 -6.73
C GLN A 310 11.24 13.07 -5.91
N GLN A 311 12.06 14.04 -6.32
CA GLN A 311 13.28 14.41 -5.61
C GLN A 311 12.97 14.90 -4.19
N GLU A 312 11.91 15.69 -4.01
CA GLU A 312 11.45 16.15 -2.70
C GLU A 312 10.94 14.98 -1.84
N ARG A 313 10.17 14.07 -2.44
CA ARG A 313 9.70 12.85 -1.76
C ARG A 313 10.86 11.99 -1.27
N ASN A 314 11.87 11.78 -2.11
CA ASN A 314 13.07 11.02 -1.76
C ASN A 314 13.85 11.70 -0.63
N ARG A 315 14.02 13.03 -0.70
CA ARG A 315 14.69 13.81 0.35
C ARG A 315 13.96 13.68 1.69
N VAL A 316 12.65 13.92 1.72
CA VAL A 316 11.83 13.78 2.93
C VAL A 316 11.97 12.37 3.51
N PHE A 317 11.92 11.36 2.66
CA PHE A 317 12.08 9.97 3.07
C PHE A 317 13.45 9.69 3.68
N HIS A 318 14.54 10.11 3.02
CA HIS A 318 15.90 9.92 3.53
C HIS A 318 16.11 10.62 4.87
N GLU A 319 15.65 11.87 5.00
CA GLU A 319 15.78 12.64 6.23
C GLU A 319 14.92 12.06 7.37
N PHE A 320 13.71 11.58 7.07
CA PHE A 320 12.88 10.89 8.06
C PHE A 320 13.52 9.58 8.52
N ARG A 321 14.05 8.77 7.60
CA ARG A 321 14.75 7.53 7.91
C ARG A 321 16.01 7.76 8.76
N GLN A 322 16.70 8.88 8.56
CA GLN A 322 17.85 9.31 9.37
C GLN A 322 17.45 9.84 10.77
N GLY A 323 16.16 9.94 11.08
CA GLY A 323 15.70 10.43 12.37
C GLY A 323 15.72 11.96 12.51
N LYS A 324 15.85 12.73 11.41
CA LYS A 324 15.86 14.21 11.49
C LYS A 324 14.54 14.79 12.01
N VAL A 325 13.43 14.10 11.77
CA VAL A 325 12.11 14.45 12.29
C VAL A 325 11.45 13.24 12.94
N ARG A 326 10.58 13.48 13.92
CA ARG A 326 9.87 12.42 14.65
C ARG A 326 8.60 11.95 13.95
N THR A 327 7.99 12.79 13.12
CA THR A 327 6.70 12.46 12.49
C THR A 327 6.74 12.62 10.98
N LEU A 328 6.14 11.67 10.26
CA LEU A 328 5.88 11.78 8.83
C LEU A 328 4.38 11.72 8.57
N VAL A 329 3.81 12.75 7.94
CA VAL A 329 2.42 12.76 7.47
C VAL A 329 2.39 12.39 5.99
N CYS A 330 1.60 11.39 5.60
CA CYS A 330 1.60 10.95 4.22
C CYS A 330 0.27 10.37 3.72
N SER A 331 0.17 10.29 2.39
CA SER A 331 -0.86 9.49 1.71
C SER A 331 -0.37 8.06 1.45
N ASP A 332 -1.27 7.21 0.98
CA ASP A 332 -1.02 5.77 0.71
C ASP A 332 0.11 5.47 -0.28
N LEU A 333 0.54 6.46 -1.07
CA LEU A 333 1.52 6.26 -2.13
C LEU A 333 2.93 6.06 -1.59
N LEU A 334 3.25 6.66 -0.45
CA LEU A 334 4.64 6.77 -0.01
C LEU A 334 5.11 5.61 0.80
N THR A 335 4.25 4.98 1.57
CA THR A 335 4.71 4.09 2.63
C THR A 335 4.86 2.66 2.21
N ARG A 336 4.37 2.25 1.03
CA ARG A 336 4.52 0.86 0.55
C ARG A 336 5.99 0.51 0.34
N GLY A 337 6.38 -0.73 0.68
CA GLY A 337 7.81 -1.10 0.77
C GLY A 337 8.60 -0.54 1.96
N ILE A 338 8.33 0.69 2.42
CA ILE A 338 9.18 1.40 3.40
C ILE A 338 9.44 0.65 4.72
N ASP A 339 10.72 0.34 4.95
CA ASP A 339 11.27 -0.18 6.20
C ASP A 339 11.92 0.93 7.04
N ILE A 340 11.29 1.31 8.15
CA ILE A 340 11.89 2.19 9.16
C ILE A 340 11.68 1.55 10.52
N GLN A 341 12.73 0.89 11.03
CA GLN A 341 12.69 0.14 12.28
C GLN A 341 12.44 0.99 13.53
N ALA A 342 12.65 2.31 13.44
CA ALA A 342 12.38 3.27 14.50
C ALA A 342 10.89 3.69 14.59
N VAL A 343 10.06 3.34 13.59
CA VAL A 343 8.62 3.62 13.63
C VAL A 343 7.94 2.60 14.53
N ASN A 344 7.53 3.05 15.71
CA ASN A 344 6.78 2.23 16.67
C ASN A 344 5.30 2.58 16.76
N VAL A 345 4.88 3.73 16.20
CA VAL A 345 3.47 4.17 16.20
C VAL A 345 3.02 4.55 14.80
N VAL A 346 1.89 3.99 14.37
CA VAL A 346 1.18 4.36 13.14
C VAL A 346 -0.19 4.92 13.50
N ILE A 347 -0.57 6.04 12.92
CA ILE A 347 -1.87 6.67 13.14
C ILE A 347 -2.61 6.79 11.82
N ASN A 348 -3.77 6.15 11.72
CA ASN A 348 -4.73 6.41 10.66
C ASN A 348 -5.57 7.62 11.05
N PHE A 349 -5.12 8.83 10.67
CA PHE A 349 -5.90 10.06 10.89
C PHE A 349 -7.20 10.03 10.07
N ASP A 350 -7.12 9.47 8.86
CA ASP A 350 -8.28 9.06 8.09
C ASP A 350 -8.27 7.55 7.92
N PHE A 351 -9.36 6.90 8.30
CA PHE A 351 -9.48 5.46 8.18
C PHE A 351 -9.55 5.02 6.70
N PRO A 352 -8.82 3.97 6.30
CA PRO A 352 -8.85 3.48 4.92
C PRO A 352 -10.18 2.79 4.60
N LYS A 353 -10.45 2.62 3.30
CA LYS A 353 -11.69 2.00 2.79
C LYS A 353 -11.57 0.51 2.47
N THR A 354 -10.34 -0.03 2.42
CA THR A 354 -10.08 -1.44 2.08
C THR A 354 -9.11 -2.07 3.07
N ALA A 355 -9.30 -3.35 3.36
CA ALA A 355 -8.43 -4.12 4.25
C ALA A 355 -6.99 -4.19 3.75
N GLU A 356 -6.81 -4.31 2.44
CA GLU A 356 -5.50 -4.28 1.79
C GLU A 356 -4.74 -2.97 2.10
N THR A 357 -5.40 -1.81 1.96
CA THR A 357 -4.79 -0.52 2.30
C THR A 357 -4.46 -0.43 3.78
N TYR A 358 -5.37 -0.88 4.64
CA TYR A 358 -5.15 -0.92 6.09
C TYR A 358 -3.91 -1.75 6.44
N LEU A 359 -3.83 -2.99 5.95
CA LEU A 359 -2.72 -3.91 6.17
C LEU A 359 -1.38 -3.29 5.76
N HIS A 360 -1.35 -2.61 4.61
CA HIS A 360 -0.14 -1.93 4.15
C HIS A 360 0.25 -0.72 4.99
N ARG A 361 -0.71 0.00 5.60
CA ARG A 361 -0.45 1.15 6.47
C ARG A 361 0.07 0.71 7.84
N ILE A 362 -0.60 -0.24 8.47
CA ILE A 362 -0.21 -0.67 9.82
C ILE A 362 1.07 -1.52 9.80
N GLY A 363 1.36 -2.22 8.69
CA GLY A 363 2.64 -2.91 8.46
C GLY A 363 3.88 -2.00 8.28
N ARG A 364 3.79 -0.74 8.71
CA ARG A 364 4.93 0.18 8.84
C ARG A 364 5.51 0.22 10.25
N SER A 365 4.74 -0.19 11.26
CA SER A 365 5.26 -0.49 12.60
C SER A 365 5.46 -1.99 12.77
N GLY A 366 6.24 -2.39 13.78
CA GLY A 366 6.40 -3.79 14.16
C GLY A 366 7.06 -4.68 13.10
N ARG A 367 7.97 -4.10 12.31
CA ARG A 367 8.76 -4.87 11.32
C ARG A 367 9.75 -5.80 12.01
N PHE A 368 10.10 -6.90 11.35
CA PHE A 368 10.93 -7.98 11.90
C PHE A 368 10.41 -8.52 13.25
N GLY A 369 9.08 -8.51 13.40
CA GLY A 369 8.41 -9.06 14.56
C GLY A 369 8.50 -8.18 15.81
N HIS A 370 8.99 -6.95 15.67
CA HIS A 370 8.95 -6.01 16.79
C HIS A 370 7.52 -5.61 17.13
N LEU A 371 7.36 -5.11 18.35
CA LEU A 371 6.09 -4.61 18.84
C LEU A 371 5.81 -3.22 18.27
N GLY A 372 4.54 -2.93 18.00
CA GLY A 372 4.12 -1.65 17.46
C GLY A 372 2.67 -1.32 17.78
N LEU A 373 2.32 -0.04 17.64
CA LEU A 373 0.99 0.47 17.95
C LEU A 373 0.35 1.08 16.69
N ALA A 374 -0.87 0.66 16.40
CA ALA A 374 -1.70 1.26 15.36
C ALA A 374 -2.96 1.89 15.98
N ILE A 375 -3.16 3.19 15.76
CA ILE A 375 -4.32 3.92 16.28
C ILE A 375 -5.17 4.45 15.12
N ASN A 376 -6.45 4.16 15.16
CA ASN A 376 -7.41 4.49 14.12
C ASN A 376 -8.39 5.58 14.59
N LEU A 377 -8.41 6.72 13.93
CA LEU A 377 -9.40 7.76 14.19
C LEU A 377 -10.65 7.48 13.35
N ILE A 378 -11.72 7.02 14.00
CA ILE A 378 -12.95 6.54 13.37
C ILE A 378 -14.05 7.57 13.54
N ASN A 379 -14.64 8.02 12.45
CA ASN A 379 -15.89 8.79 12.48
C ASN A 379 -17.10 7.88 12.26
N TRP A 380 -18.31 8.45 12.34
CA TRP A 380 -19.57 7.72 12.14
C TRP A 380 -19.67 6.99 10.78
N ASN A 381 -19.09 7.55 9.72
CA ASN A 381 -19.13 6.97 8.37
C ASN A 381 -18.12 5.83 8.18
N ASP A 382 -17.10 5.76 9.04
CA ASP A 382 -16.06 4.75 8.96
C ASP A 382 -16.43 3.45 9.69
N ARG A 383 -17.51 3.43 10.50
CA ARG A 383 -17.96 2.26 11.29
C ARG A 383 -18.17 0.99 10.45
N PHE A 384 -18.74 1.12 9.25
CA PHE A 384 -18.95 -0.02 8.35
C PHE A 384 -17.63 -0.54 7.78
N ASN A 385 -16.70 0.36 7.47
CA ASN A 385 -15.39 -0.02 6.97
C ASN A 385 -14.55 -0.67 8.08
N LEU A 386 -14.67 -0.18 9.34
CA LEU A 386 -14.00 -0.78 10.49
C LEU A 386 -14.40 -2.23 10.63
N TYR A 387 -15.71 -2.50 10.77
CA TYR A 387 -16.23 -3.86 10.87
C TYR A 387 -15.83 -4.73 9.68
N LYS A 388 -15.96 -4.21 8.46
CA LYS A 388 -15.57 -4.93 7.24
C LYS A 388 -14.08 -5.33 7.27
N ILE A 389 -13.21 -4.40 7.65
CA ILE A 389 -11.75 -4.64 7.68
C ILE A 389 -11.37 -5.63 8.78
N GLU A 390 -12.00 -5.55 9.95
CA GLU A 390 -11.83 -6.54 11.03
C GLU A 390 -12.19 -7.95 10.57
N GLN A 391 -13.34 -8.10 9.90
CA GLN A 391 -13.79 -9.39 9.37
C GLN A 391 -12.89 -9.91 8.23
N GLU A 392 -12.50 -9.06 7.27
CA GLU A 392 -11.65 -9.46 6.15
C GLU A 392 -10.24 -9.88 6.58
N LEU A 393 -9.71 -9.25 7.63
CA LEU A 393 -8.38 -9.55 8.15
C LEU A 393 -8.39 -10.62 9.23
N GLY A 394 -9.53 -10.90 9.86
CA GLY A 394 -9.62 -11.75 11.05
C GLY A 394 -8.92 -11.11 12.25
N THR A 395 -9.02 -9.79 12.40
CA THR A 395 -8.33 -9.04 13.47
C THR A 395 -9.32 -8.32 14.37
N GLU A 396 -8.92 -8.10 15.62
CA GLU A 396 -9.67 -7.26 16.57
C GLU A 396 -9.01 -5.89 16.69
N ILE A 397 -9.77 -4.83 16.41
CA ILE A 397 -9.38 -3.45 16.63
C ILE A 397 -10.20 -2.98 17.84
N ALA A 398 -9.60 -3.07 19.02
CA ALA A 398 -10.28 -2.74 20.27
C ALA A 398 -10.51 -1.23 20.42
N ALA A 399 -11.49 -0.83 21.25
CA ALA A 399 -11.63 0.56 21.65
C ALA A 399 -10.39 1.01 22.42
N ILE A 400 -9.92 2.24 22.17
CA ILE A 400 -8.72 2.76 22.84
C ILE A 400 -8.94 2.85 24.36
N PRO A 401 -8.06 2.26 25.19
CA PRO A 401 -8.17 2.37 26.64
C PRO A 401 -7.77 3.78 27.11
N SER A 402 -8.11 4.11 28.37
CA SER A 402 -7.72 5.39 28.99
C SER A 402 -6.20 5.58 29.06
N THR A 403 -5.48 4.48 29.26
CA THR A 403 -4.01 4.38 29.30
C THR A 403 -3.56 3.16 28.51
N ILE A 404 -2.59 3.35 27.60
CA ILE A 404 -2.00 2.28 26.80
C ILE A 404 -0.71 1.82 27.47
N ASP A 405 -0.57 0.51 27.66
CA ASP A 405 0.65 -0.08 28.20
C ASP A 405 1.83 0.15 27.24
N LYS A 406 2.94 0.65 27.80
CA LYS A 406 4.17 0.94 27.07
C LYS A 406 4.84 -0.32 26.55
N SER A 407 4.68 -1.45 27.24
CA SER A 407 5.28 -2.75 26.85
C SER A 407 4.86 -3.18 25.43
N LEU A 408 3.69 -2.70 24.97
CA LEU A 408 3.09 -3.04 23.69
C LEU A 408 3.76 -2.36 22.48
N TYR A 409 4.59 -1.34 22.70
CA TYR A 409 5.17 -0.56 21.59
C TYR A 409 6.50 0.16 21.89
N VAL A 410 7.00 0.08 23.12
CA VAL A 410 8.27 0.67 23.53
C VAL A 410 9.24 -0.46 23.83
N ALA A 411 10.40 -0.46 23.18
CA ALA A 411 11.49 -1.36 23.52
C ALA A 411 12.21 -0.88 24.79
N ASN A 412 12.68 -1.81 25.63
CA ASN A 412 13.39 -1.49 26.87
C ASN A 412 14.72 -0.76 26.63
N ASP A 413 15.35 -0.98 25.48
CA ASP A 413 16.60 -0.33 25.08
C ASP A 413 16.45 0.35 23.71
N ASN A 414 16.31 1.68 23.71
CA ASN A 414 16.23 2.47 22.48
C ASN A 414 17.57 2.54 21.71
N SER A 415 18.70 2.23 22.35
CA SER A 415 20.01 2.19 21.70
C SER A 415 20.20 0.93 20.84
N ALA A 416 19.34 -0.08 21.03
CA ALA A 416 19.32 -1.31 20.26
C ALA A 416 18.55 -1.20 18.93
N VAL A 417 17.88 -0.07 18.64
CA VAL A 417 17.22 0.12 17.34
C VAL A 417 18.31 0.29 16.27
N PRO A 418 18.44 -0.64 15.30
CA PRO A 418 19.47 -0.54 14.28
C PRO A 418 19.33 0.77 13.50
N ILE A 419 20.45 1.49 13.39
CA ILE A 419 20.51 2.70 12.56
C ILE A 419 20.42 2.24 11.10
N PRO A 420 19.47 2.75 10.31
CA PRO A 420 19.35 2.35 8.93
C PRO A 420 20.65 2.61 8.16
N PHE A 421 21.05 1.66 7.30
CA PHE A 421 22.22 1.79 6.45
C PHE A 421 22.24 3.16 5.73
N PRO A 422 23.35 3.91 5.79
CA PRO A 422 23.47 5.18 5.10
C PRO A 422 23.24 4.96 3.60
N ILE A 423 22.37 5.79 3.00
CA ILE A 423 22.27 5.86 1.55
C ILE A 423 23.54 6.57 1.08
N THR A 424 24.43 5.86 0.40
CA THR A 424 25.48 6.51 -0.37
C THR A 424 24.79 7.34 -1.44
N ASN A 425 24.83 8.66 -1.31
CA ASN A 425 24.52 9.54 -2.42
C ASN A 425 25.53 9.21 -3.52
N ASP A 426 25.06 8.85 -4.70
CA ASP A 426 25.90 8.64 -5.87
C ASP A 426 26.71 9.91 -6.17
N GLN A 427 27.95 9.99 -5.66
CA GLN A 427 28.89 11.08 -5.98
C GLN A 427 29.41 10.98 -7.43
N HIS A 428 28.99 9.98 -8.21
CA HIS A 428 29.38 9.84 -9.61
C HIS A 428 28.52 10.65 -10.58
N ALA A 429 27.44 11.32 -10.13
CA ALA A 429 26.62 12.17 -11.00
C ALA A 429 27.03 13.66 -10.99
N ASP A 430 27.67 14.17 -9.94
CA ASP A 430 27.88 15.62 -9.75
C ASP A 430 29.28 16.14 -10.12
N ASN A 431 30.23 15.28 -10.47
CA ASN A 431 31.64 15.67 -10.66
C ASN A 431 32.10 15.90 -12.12
N GLN A 432 31.18 16.20 -13.06
CA GLN A 432 31.55 16.52 -14.46
C GLN A 432 31.17 17.93 -14.94
N ASN A 433 30.82 18.87 -14.05
CA ASN A 433 30.55 20.26 -14.42
C ASN A 433 31.58 21.27 -13.89
N GLN A 434 32.87 20.98 -14.04
CA GLN A 434 33.92 22.01 -13.96
C GLN A 434 34.85 21.90 -15.16
N MET A 435 34.52 22.62 -16.23
CA MET A 435 35.53 23.11 -17.18
C MET A 435 35.94 24.54 -16.78
N PRO A 436 37.19 24.97 -17.06
CA PRO A 436 37.72 26.22 -16.53
C PRO A 436 37.20 27.43 -17.32
N ASN A 437 36.63 28.41 -16.61
CA ASN A 437 36.22 29.69 -17.21
C ASN A 437 37.46 30.51 -17.61
N GLN A 438 37.65 30.72 -18.91
CA GLN A 438 38.42 31.85 -19.44
C GLN A 438 37.53 33.10 -19.46
N MET A 439 38.03 34.18 -18.86
CA MET A 439 37.40 35.50 -18.85
C MET A 439 37.42 36.14 -20.25
N PRO A 440 36.44 37.02 -20.54
CA PRO A 440 36.78 38.27 -21.22
C PRO A 440 36.24 39.52 -20.52
N ASN A 441 37.19 40.44 -20.29
CA ASN A 441 37.19 41.90 -20.30
C ASN A 441 35.98 42.73 -19.80
N GLN A 442 36.36 43.67 -18.94
CA GLN A 442 35.65 44.79 -18.34
C GLN A 442 35.20 45.85 -19.35
N MET A 443 34.06 46.49 -19.06
CA MET A 443 33.78 47.91 -19.35
C MET A 443 33.00 48.54 -18.16
N PRO A 444 33.10 49.87 -17.94
CA PRO A 444 33.11 50.48 -16.59
C PRO A 444 31.73 51.00 -16.09
N PRO A 445 31.60 51.36 -14.80
CA PRO A 445 30.32 51.62 -14.15
C PRO A 445 29.85 53.07 -14.28
N GLN A 446 28.54 53.27 -14.51
CA GLN A 446 27.88 54.56 -14.28
C GLN A 446 27.34 54.63 -12.85
N GLN A 447 27.81 55.63 -12.12
CA GLN A 447 27.34 56.06 -10.81
C GLN A 447 26.00 56.80 -10.94
N PHE A 448 25.07 56.53 -10.02
CA PHE A 448 24.12 57.54 -9.58
C PHE A 448 23.96 57.46 -8.06
N ASN A 449 24.21 58.60 -7.42
CA ASN A 449 24.26 58.79 -5.97
C ASN A 449 22.85 59.07 -5.41
N PRO A 450 22.61 58.83 -4.10
CA PRO A 450 21.32 58.98 -3.43
C PRO A 450 21.19 60.34 -2.72
N GLN A 451 19.96 60.84 -2.51
CA GLN A 451 19.51 61.64 -1.35
C GLN A 451 18.16 62.34 -1.61
N PHE A 452 17.13 62.10 -0.80
CA PHE A 452 16.65 63.02 0.26
C PHE A 452 15.36 62.50 0.94
N ASN A 453 15.19 62.90 2.19
CA ASN A 453 14.35 62.34 3.26
C ASN A 453 13.01 63.16 3.42
N PRO A 454 12.24 63.08 4.51
CA PRO A 454 10.85 62.58 4.56
C PRO A 454 9.80 63.65 4.90
N GLN A 455 8.50 63.39 4.68
CA GLN A 455 7.44 64.01 5.51
C GLN A 455 6.06 63.33 5.39
N GLN A 456 5.34 63.47 6.50
CA GLN A 456 4.10 62.81 6.93
C GLN A 456 2.87 63.20 6.10
N GLN A 457 1.86 62.32 6.07
CA GLN A 457 0.49 62.72 6.42
C GLN A 457 -0.38 61.52 6.78
N MET A 458 -1.00 61.63 7.96
CA MET A 458 -2.01 60.74 8.53
C MET A 458 -3.33 60.93 7.81
N MET A 459 -4.05 59.84 7.52
CA MET A 459 -5.51 59.89 7.40
C MET A 459 -6.15 58.75 8.20
N ASN A 460 -6.87 59.17 9.24
CA ASN A 460 -7.87 58.41 9.97
C ASN A 460 -9.02 58.01 9.03
N MET A 461 -9.38 56.73 9.00
CA MET A 461 -10.74 56.31 8.68
C MET A 461 -11.33 55.58 9.89
N GLN A 462 -12.17 56.31 10.63
CA GLN A 462 -13.06 55.76 11.66
C GLN A 462 -14.27 55.13 10.96
N MET A 463 -14.54 53.86 11.26
CA MET A 463 -15.82 53.22 10.92
C MET A 463 -16.87 53.52 12.01
N PRO A 464 -18.13 53.80 11.65
CA PRO A 464 -19.21 53.97 12.63
C PRO A 464 -19.68 52.61 13.19
N PRO A 465 -20.19 52.56 14.43
CA PRO A 465 -20.67 51.34 15.06
C PRO A 465 -22.06 50.92 14.53
N PRO A 466 -22.42 49.63 14.61
CA PRO A 466 -23.76 49.16 14.24
C PRO A 466 -24.80 49.56 15.30
N PRO A 467 -26.07 49.78 14.90
CA PRO A 467 -27.11 50.19 15.83
C PRO A 467 -27.59 49.04 16.72
N ALA A 468 -27.84 49.38 17.98
CA ALA A 468 -28.58 48.56 18.93
C ALA A 468 -30.08 48.58 18.61
N GLN A 469 -30.72 47.42 18.58
CA GLN A 469 -32.17 47.30 18.74
C GLN A 469 -32.49 46.29 19.84
N GLN A 470 -33.18 46.79 20.86
CA GLN A 470 -33.79 46.04 21.94
C GLN A 470 -35.28 45.80 21.63
N GLN A 471 -35.68 44.56 21.95
CA GLN A 471 -36.93 44.17 22.61
C GLN A 471 -38.21 43.75 21.83
N ASN A 472 -38.62 42.52 22.22
CA ASN A 472 -39.97 41.97 22.47
C ASN A 472 -40.75 41.48 21.24
N PHE A 473 -41.24 40.23 21.16
CA PHE A 473 -42.13 39.55 22.10
C PHE A 473 -42.32 38.04 21.73
N LYS A 474 -42.52 37.21 22.77
CA LYS A 474 -43.36 35.99 22.88
C LYS A 474 -43.36 34.93 21.75
N SER A 475 -42.92 33.71 22.08
CA SER A 475 -43.81 32.56 22.37
C SER A 475 -43.02 31.25 22.51
N THR A 476 -42.71 30.83 23.73
CA THR A 476 -42.33 29.45 24.04
C THR A 476 -43.14 28.97 25.24
N SER A 477 -44.14 28.16 24.93
CA SER A 477 -44.93 27.35 25.85
C SER A 477 -45.00 26.01 25.12
N ILE A 478 -44.48 24.91 25.64
CA ILE A 478 -45.10 24.03 26.64
C ILE A 478 -44.05 22.98 27.05
N LEU A 479 -44.19 22.41 28.26
CA LEU A 479 -43.45 21.28 28.88
C LEU A 479 -42.18 21.63 29.68
N ARG A 480 -42.37 22.21 30.86
CA ARG A 480 -41.59 21.89 32.08
C ARG A 480 -42.23 22.54 33.31
N ALA A 481 -43.27 21.91 33.86
CA ALA A 481 -43.78 22.24 35.19
C ALA A 481 -44.78 21.18 35.69
N ILE A 482 -44.31 20.00 36.11
CA ILE A 482 -44.97 19.22 37.16
C ILE A 482 -43.84 18.56 37.97
N ILE A 483 -44.05 18.45 39.28
CA ILE A 483 -43.21 17.83 40.32
C ILE A 483 -42.23 18.82 40.96
N TYR A 484 -42.74 19.59 41.93
CA TYR A 484 -42.15 19.70 43.28
C TYR A 484 -43.12 20.52 44.13
N MET A 485 -43.84 19.88 45.06
CA MET A 485 -44.35 20.46 46.31
C MET A 485 -44.99 19.34 47.16
N LEU A 486 -44.57 19.25 48.43
CA LEU A 486 -45.15 18.55 49.61
C LEU A 486 -44.54 17.18 50.06
N PRO A 487 -44.55 16.89 51.40
CA PRO A 487 -43.37 16.54 52.23
C PRO A 487 -43.22 15.02 52.50
N PRO A 488 -42.13 14.55 53.15
CA PRO A 488 -41.82 13.12 53.21
C PRO A 488 -42.54 12.42 54.38
N PRO A 489 -43.00 11.16 54.20
CA PRO A 489 -43.07 10.21 55.28
C PRO A 489 -41.85 9.27 55.24
N THR A 490 -41.30 9.03 56.42
CA THR A 490 -40.19 8.12 56.70
C THR A 490 -40.56 6.66 56.43
N PHE A 491 -39.91 6.00 55.46
CA PHE A 491 -39.84 4.53 55.36
C PHE A 491 -38.52 4.08 54.69
N SER A 492 -38.05 2.89 55.07
CA SER A 492 -36.68 2.38 54.94
C SER A 492 -36.22 1.99 53.51
N PRO A 493 -34.89 1.93 53.24
CA PRO A 493 -34.33 1.85 51.87
C PRO A 493 -34.43 0.47 51.20
N PHE A 494 -34.85 -0.57 51.91
CA PHE A 494 -34.62 -1.96 51.48
C PHE A 494 -35.71 -2.54 50.55
N LEU A 495 -36.86 -1.88 50.40
CA LEU A 495 -37.98 -2.39 49.59
C LEU A 495 -38.14 -1.73 48.20
N ARG A 496 -37.36 -0.68 47.86
CA ARG A 496 -37.46 -0.02 46.54
C ARG A 496 -36.71 -0.73 45.41
N ILE A 497 -35.67 -1.50 45.74
CA ILE A 497 -34.80 -2.11 44.72
C ILE A 497 -35.52 -3.29 44.03
N PHE A 498 -36.29 -4.08 44.78
CA PHE A 498 -36.99 -5.24 44.22
C PHE A 498 -38.19 -4.91 43.31
N GLN A 499 -38.83 -3.75 43.49
CA GLN A 499 -40.01 -3.37 42.72
C GLN A 499 -39.66 -2.63 41.42
N PHE A 500 -38.48 -1.99 41.36
CA PHE A 500 -37.98 -1.31 40.15
C PHE A 500 -37.45 -2.30 39.11
N ASP A 501 -36.83 -3.40 39.53
CA ASP A 501 -36.26 -4.40 38.62
C ASP A 501 -37.35 -5.18 37.85
N LEU A 502 -38.45 -5.55 38.51
CA LEU A 502 -39.50 -6.36 37.86
C LEU A 502 -40.26 -5.57 36.78
N GLN A 503 -40.47 -4.26 37.01
CA GLN A 503 -41.19 -3.40 36.08
C GLN A 503 -40.30 -3.02 34.89
N PHE A 504 -39.00 -2.81 35.10
CA PHE A 504 -38.03 -2.58 34.03
C PHE A 504 -37.90 -3.81 33.12
N PHE A 505 -37.82 -5.02 33.68
CA PHE A 505 -37.80 -6.25 32.90
C PHE A 505 -39.08 -6.47 32.09
N PHE A 506 -40.24 -6.13 32.66
CA PHE A 506 -41.52 -6.26 31.94
C PHE A 506 -41.61 -5.30 30.74
N TYR A 507 -41.16 -4.04 30.89
CA TYR A 507 -41.11 -3.08 29.78
C TYR A 507 -40.11 -3.47 28.69
N LEU A 508 -38.94 -4.00 29.08
CA LEU A 508 -37.95 -4.49 28.12
C LEU A 508 -38.51 -5.67 27.32
N PHE A 509 -39.16 -6.62 27.99
CA PHE A 509 -39.75 -7.80 27.35
C PHE A 509 -40.91 -7.42 26.41
N LEU A 510 -41.77 -6.50 26.81
CA LEU A 510 -42.86 -5.99 25.97
C LEU A 510 -42.31 -5.22 24.75
N SER A 511 -41.24 -4.44 24.92
CA SER A 511 -40.57 -3.73 23.82
C SER A 511 -39.94 -4.69 22.82
N PHE A 512 -39.31 -5.77 23.28
CA PHE A 512 -38.76 -6.82 22.41
C PHE A 512 -39.86 -7.57 21.65
N TYR A 513 -40.97 -7.88 22.32
CA TYR A 513 -42.10 -8.58 21.71
C TYR A 513 -42.78 -7.73 20.62
N ILE A 514 -42.99 -6.44 20.88
CA ILE A 514 -43.54 -5.49 19.89
C ILE A 514 -42.58 -5.35 18.71
N TYR A 515 -41.27 -5.25 18.95
CA TYR A 515 -40.27 -5.14 17.88
C TYR A 515 -40.24 -6.40 17.00
N PHE A 516 -40.29 -7.58 17.62
CA PHE A 516 -40.32 -8.86 16.90
C PHE A 516 -41.61 -9.02 16.06
N PHE A 517 -42.75 -8.62 16.62
CA PHE A 517 -44.03 -8.62 15.92
C PHE A 517 -44.02 -7.66 14.72
N TYR A 518 -43.41 -6.47 14.88
CA TYR A 518 -43.26 -5.50 13.79
C TYR A 518 -42.35 -6.02 12.67
N LEU A 519 -41.26 -6.71 13.03
CA LEU A 519 -40.35 -7.34 12.07
C LEU A 519 -41.03 -8.46 11.28
N GLN A 520 -41.88 -9.25 11.96
CA GLN A 520 -42.65 -10.32 11.34
C GLN A 520 -43.71 -9.76 10.38
N ILE A 521 -44.40 -8.67 10.74
CA ILE A 521 -45.30 -7.95 9.84
C ILE A 521 -44.54 -7.41 8.62
N LEU A 522 -43.38 -6.76 8.83
CA LEU A 522 -42.56 -6.25 7.72
C LEU A 522 -42.11 -7.37 6.78
N PHE A 523 -41.74 -8.53 7.33
CA PHE A 523 -41.36 -9.70 6.56
C PHE A 523 -42.53 -10.23 5.72
N PHE A 524 -43.72 -10.36 6.30
CA PHE A 524 -44.92 -10.78 5.55
C PHE A 524 -45.35 -9.76 4.49
N LEU A 525 -45.26 -8.45 4.77
CA LEU A 525 -45.49 -7.41 3.77
C LEU A 525 -44.45 -7.46 2.63
N SER A 526 -43.18 -7.74 2.95
CA SER A 526 -42.14 -7.86 1.93
C SER A 526 -42.34 -9.09 1.03
N LEU A 527 -42.76 -10.22 1.58
CA LEU A 527 -43.12 -11.42 0.81
C LEU A 527 -44.33 -11.18 -0.10
N SER A 528 -45.35 -10.47 0.40
CA SER A 528 -46.53 -10.08 -0.39
C SER A 528 -46.20 -9.10 -1.51
N LEU A 529 -45.29 -8.14 -1.27
CA LEU A 529 -44.84 -7.21 -2.30
C LEU A 529 -43.97 -7.91 -3.36
N CYS A 530 -43.13 -8.85 -2.92
CA CYS A 530 -42.27 -9.62 -3.82
C CYS A 530 -43.09 -10.58 -4.71
N SER A 531 -44.15 -11.20 -4.18
CA SER A 531 -45.08 -12.03 -4.97
C SER A 531 -45.89 -11.20 -5.96
N LEU A 532 -46.33 -9.99 -5.57
CA LEU A 532 -47.00 -9.05 -6.48
C LEU A 532 -46.07 -8.60 -7.61
N PHE A 533 -44.80 -8.29 -7.31
CA PHE A 533 -43.79 -7.95 -8.31
C PHE A 533 -43.50 -9.12 -9.27
N TYR A 534 -43.43 -10.35 -8.75
CA TYR A 534 -43.27 -11.54 -9.58
C TYR A 534 -44.47 -11.76 -10.51
N PHE A 535 -45.69 -11.55 -10.01
CA PHE A 535 -46.90 -11.69 -10.81
C PHE A 535 -46.99 -10.62 -11.90
N ILE A 536 -46.67 -9.36 -11.58
CA ILE A 536 -46.61 -8.25 -12.54
C ILE A 536 -45.52 -8.50 -13.58
N SER A 537 -44.33 -8.92 -13.17
CA SER A 537 -43.22 -9.23 -14.09
C SER A 537 -43.57 -10.41 -15.01
N PHE A 538 -44.23 -11.45 -14.49
CA PHE A 538 -44.68 -12.60 -15.26
C PHE A 538 -45.78 -12.23 -16.27
N SER A 539 -46.76 -11.41 -15.87
CA SER A 539 -47.78 -10.88 -16.79
C SER A 539 -47.18 -10.01 -17.88
N ILE A 540 -46.22 -9.13 -17.55
CA ILE A 540 -45.54 -8.29 -18.54
C ILE A 540 -44.73 -9.14 -19.53
N HIS A 541 -43.98 -10.14 -19.04
CA HIS A 541 -43.22 -11.04 -19.92
C HIS A 541 -44.14 -11.86 -20.83
N THR A 542 -45.26 -12.37 -20.30
CA THR A 542 -46.24 -13.14 -21.08
C THR A 542 -46.90 -12.27 -22.16
N PHE A 543 -47.24 -11.02 -21.82
CA PHE A 543 -47.79 -10.05 -22.77
C PHE A 543 -46.78 -9.69 -23.86
N LEU A 544 -45.51 -9.46 -23.49
CA LEU A 544 -44.45 -9.18 -24.45
C LEU A 544 -44.21 -10.36 -25.41
N TYR A 545 -44.26 -11.59 -24.88
CA TYR A 545 -44.15 -12.81 -25.68
C TYR A 545 -45.31 -12.94 -26.67
N LEU A 546 -46.55 -12.66 -26.25
CA LEU A 546 -47.74 -12.68 -27.11
C LEU A 546 -47.66 -11.64 -28.24
N VAL A 547 -47.17 -10.42 -27.94
CA VAL A 547 -46.97 -9.36 -28.94
C VAL A 547 -45.89 -9.76 -29.95
N ILE A 548 -44.76 -10.29 -29.48
CA ILE A 548 -43.67 -10.76 -30.34
C ILE A 548 -44.14 -11.92 -31.22
N PHE A 549 -44.89 -12.87 -30.65
CA PHE A 549 -45.41 -14.03 -31.38
C PHE A 549 -46.44 -13.63 -32.44
N SER A 550 -47.31 -12.66 -32.12
CA SER A 550 -48.27 -12.09 -33.08
C SER A 550 -47.56 -11.36 -34.24
N HIS A 551 -46.51 -10.60 -33.95
CA HIS A 551 -45.70 -9.96 -35.01
C HIS A 551 -44.96 -10.98 -35.88
N TYR A 552 -44.47 -12.08 -35.29
CA TYR A 552 -43.80 -13.14 -36.03
C TYR A 552 -44.75 -13.87 -36.99
N TYR A 553 -45.99 -14.11 -36.57
CA TYR A 553 -47.04 -14.67 -37.42
C TYR A 553 -47.43 -13.73 -38.57
N PHE A 554 -47.57 -12.43 -38.28
CA PHE A 554 -47.87 -11.43 -39.31
C PHE A 554 -46.76 -11.33 -40.38
N LEU A 555 -45.49 -11.46 -39.98
CA LEU A 555 -44.34 -11.50 -40.88
C LEU A 555 -44.29 -12.79 -41.73
N LEU A 556 -44.65 -13.93 -41.14
CA LEU A 556 -44.74 -15.22 -41.84
C LEU A 556 -45.85 -15.24 -42.89
N ASP A 557 -47.03 -14.69 -42.57
CA ASP A 557 -48.14 -14.57 -43.53
C ASP A 557 -47.78 -13.65 -44.70
N HIS A 558 -47.08 -12.53 -44.42
CA HIS A 558 -46.59 -11.63 -45.47
C HIS A 558 -45.56 -12.30 -46.38
N PHE A 559 -44.65 -13.11 -45.83
CA PHE A 559 -43.69 -13.89 -46.60
C PHE A 559 -44.34 -14.98 -47.45
N PHE A 560 -45.39 -15.63 -46.93
CA PHE A 560 -46.13 -16.67 -47.65
C PHE A 560 -46.93 -16.08 -48.82
N LEU A 561 -47.59 -14.93 -48.62
CA LEU A 561 -48.26 -14.19 -49.70
C LEU A 561 -47.27 -13.72 -50.79
N PHE A 562 -46.08 -13.25 -50.40
CA PHE A 562 -45.06 -12.81 -51.36
C PHE A 562 -44.49 -13.96 -52.21
N SER A 563 -44.36 -15.15 -51.61
CA SER A 563 -43.89 -16.36 -52.29
C SER A 563 -44.93 -16.93 -53.27
N ILE A 564 -46.23 -16.83 -52.94
CA ILE A 564 -47.32 -17.21 -53.84
C ILE A 564 -47.44 -16.24 -55.02
N HIS A 565 -47.21 -14.94 -54.81
CA HIS A 565 -47.28 -13.95 -55.89
C HIS A 565 -46.13 -14.05 -56.89
N LYS A 566 -44.94 -14.51 -56.46
CA LYS A 566 -43.77 -14.72 -57.33
C LYS A 566 -43.83 -15.96 -58.22
N LYS A 567 -44.67 -16.96 -57.91
CA LYS A 567 -44.80 -18.20 -58.70
C LYS A 567 -45.83 -18.12 -59.84
N LYS A 568 -46.56 -17.00 -59.99
CA LYS A 568 -47.66 -16.84 -60.96
C LYS A 568 -47.40 -15.84 -62.10
N ILE A 569 -46.21 -15.26 -62.23
CA ILE A 569 -45.87 -14.36 -63.34
C ILE A 569 -44.75 -14.98 -64.18
N ASN A 570 -45.08 -15.12 -65.46
CA ASN A 570 -44.50 -15.99 -66.48
C ASN A 570 -43.06 -15.66 -66.94
N PRO A 571 -42.42 -16.61 -67.66
CA PRO A 571 -41.09 -16.53 -68.25
C PRO A 571 -41.11 -15.81 -69.60
N SER A 572 -39.93 -15.71 -70.23
CA SER A 572 -39.63 -15.20 -71.59
C SER A 572 -39.18 -13.74 -71.67
N HIS A 573 -37.86 -13.52 -71.70
CA HIS A 573 -37.19 -12.85 -72.83
C HIS A 573 -35.67 -13.04 -72.72
N SER A 574 -35.13 -13.60 -73.81
CA SER A 574 -33.73 -13.66 -74.22
C SER A 574 -33.02 -12.30 -74.18
N TYR A 575 -31.72 -12.24 -73.88
CA TYR A 575 -30.68 -11.71 -74.80
C TYR A 575 -29.26 -11.96 -74.24
N HIS A 576 -28.35 -12.14 -75.18
CA HIS A 576 -26.99 -12.64 -75.12
C HIS A 576 -25.93 -11.58 -74.74
N PHE A 577 -24.80 -12.09 -74.21
CA PHE A 577 -23.40 -11.61 -74.29
C PHE A 577 -23.04 -10.16 -73.93
N LEU A 578 -22.09 -10.00 -73.02
CA LEU A 578 -20.81 -9.29 -73.25
C LEU A 578 -19.80 -9.63 -72.14
N THR A 579 -18.68 -10.21 -72.55
CA THR A 579 -17.46 -10.45 -71.76
C THR A 579 -16.61 -9.19 -71.64
N PRO A 580 -15.68 -9.13 -70.67
CA PRO A 580 -15.06 -7.89 -70.20
C PRO A 580 -13.78 -7.54 -70.97
N SER A 581 -13.42 -6.25 -70.98
CA SER A 581 -12.07 -5.78 -71.35
C SER A 581 -11.49 -4.89 -70.25
N PRO A 582 -10.21 -5.05 -69.88
CA PRO A 582 -9.53 -4.29 -68.83
C PRO A 582 -8.73 -3.10 -69.39
N ALA A 583 -8.47 -2.08 -68.54
CA ALA A 583 -7.18 -1.37 -68.39
C ALA A 583 -7.36 0.06 -67.84
N THR A 584 -6.48 0.41 -66.88
CA THR A 584 -5.85 1.73 -66.60
C THR A 584 -6.78 2.91 -66.25
N ASN A 585 -6.59 3.67 -65.16
CA ASN A 585 -5.40 4.11 -64.42
C ASN A 585 -5.68 4.20 -62.91
#